data_AF-A0AAV9C7Y5-F1
#
_entry.id   AF-A0AAV9C7Y5-F1
#
_cell.length_a   1.000
_cell.length_b   1.000
_cell.length_c   1.000
_cell.angle_alpha   90.00
_cell.angle_beta   90.00
_cell.angle_gamma   90.00
#
_symmetry.space_group_name_H-M   'P 1'
#
loop_
_entity.id
_entity.type
_entity.pdbx_description
1 polymer ?
#
loop_
_entity_poly.entity_id
_entity_poly.type
_entity_poly.pdbx_seq_one_letter_code
_entity_poly.pdbx_strand_id
1 'polypeptide(L)' 'MDDLAVMPMSTISIITLLNKFQVKDIGSLEERIVELGMDEGLKLLLASLQSKTVLTDVFLVNKNLEL' A
#
# COMPACT_ATOMS: atom_id res chain seq x y z
N MET A 1 2.29 -10.41 -3.17
CA MET A 1 2.99 -9.63 -4.20
C MET A 1 2.19 -8.37 -4.32
N ASP A 2 2.81 -7.23 -4.06
CA ASP A 2 2.10 -5.96 -4.04
C ASP A 2 2.02 -5.44 -5.47
N ASP A 3 0.90 -4.80 -5.79
CA ASP A 3 0.69 -4.15 -7.09
C ASP A 3 1.00 -2.65 -6.88
N LEU A 4 2.18 -2.20 -7.32
CA LEU A 4 2.61 -0.80 -7.20
C LEU A 4 1.96 0.02 -8.32
N ALA A 5 0.67 0.33 -8.14
CA ALA A 5 -0.12 1.12 -9.07
C ALA A 5 -0.54 2.46 -8.43
N VAL A 6 -0.39 3.55 -9.17
CA VAL A 6 -0.88 4.87 -8.78
C VAL A 6 -2.17 5.15 -9.53
N MET A 7 -3.23 5.46 -8.79
CA MET A 7 -4.55 5.78 -9.35
C MET A 7 -5.09 7.06 -8.70
N PRO A 8 -5.82 7.92 -9.44
CA PRO A 8 -6.54 9.02 -8.83
C PRO A 8 -7.52 8.54 -7.75
N MET A 9 -7.59 9.26 -6.63
CA MET A 9 -8.55 8.94 -5.57
C MET A 9 -9.98 9.21 -6.06
N SER A 10 -10.79 8.16 -6.12
CA SER A 10 -12.20 8.23 -6.49
C SER A 10 -12.95 7.11 -5.78
N THR A 11 -14.09 7.42 -5.17
CA THR A 11 -14.95 6.43 -4.50
C THR A 11 -15.31 5.28 -5.44
N ILE A 12 -15.57 5.58 -6.73
CA ILE A 12 -15.90 4.58 -7.75
C ILE A 12 -14.69 3.66 -8.04
N SER A 13 -13.48 4.22 -8.12
CA SER A 13 -12.25 3.46 -8.34
C SER A 13 -11.95 2.53 -7.16
N ILE A 14 -12.17 3.00 -5.92
CA ILE A 14 -11.99 2.20 -4.70
C ILE A 14 -12.98 1.02 -4.69
N ILE A 15 -14.27 1.27 -4.93
CA ILE A 15 -15.29 0.20 -4.97
C ILE A 15 -14.95 -0.83 -6.05
N THR A 16 -14.51 -0.38 -7.23
CA THR A 16 -14.09 -1.27 -8.32
C THR A 16 -12.91 -2.15 -7.91
N LEU A 17 -11.95 -1.59 -7.18
CA LEU A 17 -10.78 -2.31 -6.68
C LEU A 17 -11.15 -3.36 -5.63
N LEU A 18 -12.02 -3.02 -4.68
CA LEU A 18 -12.55 -3.95 -3.66
C LEU A 18 -13.27 -5.14 -4.31
N ASN A 19 -14.08 -4.87 -5.33
CA ASN A 19 -14.74 -5.91 -6.12
C ASN A 19 -13.73 -6.79 -6.88
N LYS A 20 -12.70 -6.20 -7.50
CA LYS A 20 -11.63 -6.93 -8.20
C LYS A 20 -10.90 -7.91 -7.26
N PHE A 21 -10.66 -7.50 -6.02
CA PHE A 21 -10.03 -8.35 -4.99
C PHE A 21 -11.00 -9.26 -4.25
N GLN A 22 -12.29 -9.30 -4.65
CA GLN A 22 -13.32 -10.14 -4.05
C GLN A 22 -13.48 -9.92 -2.54
N VAL A 23 -13.29 -8.69 -2.08
CA VAL A 23 -13.52 -8.32 -0.68
C VAL A 23 -15.01 -8.46 -0.37
N LYS A 24 -15.35 -9.39 0.54
CA LYS A 24 -16.75 -9.66 0.95
C LYS A 24 -17.17 -8.84 2.17
N ASP A 25 -16.23 -8.52 3.04
CA ASP A 25 -16.48 -7.78 4.27
C ASP A 25 -15.54 -6.58 4.36
N ILE A 26 -16.09 -5.41 4.02
CA ILE A 26 -15.37 -4.13 4.07
C ILE A 26 -15.08 -3.72 5.52
N GLY A 27 -15.90 -4.16 6.48
CA GLY A 27 -15.69 -3.86 7.90
C GLY A 27 -14.41 -4.47 8.48
N SER A 28 -13.84 -5.46 7.79
CA SER A 28 -12.55 -6.07 8.14
C SER A 28 -11.33 -5.32 7.61
N LEU A 29 -11.52 -4.28 6.78
CA LEU A 29 -10.44 -3.51 6.20
C LEU A 29 -10.02 -2.33 7.08
N GLU A 30 -8.71 -2.08 7.13
CA GLU A 30 -8.13 -0.91 7.81
C GLU A 30 -7.77 0.17 6.76
N GLU A 31 -8.28 1.38 6.93
CA GLU A 31 -7.82 2.53 6.16
C GLU A 31 -6.54 3.09 6.76
N ARG A 32 -5.50 3.25 5.93
CA ARG A 32 -4.25 3.90 6.32
C ARG A 32 -3.94 5.07 5.41
N ILE A 33 -3.74 6.23 6.02
CA ILE A 33 -3.22 7.41 5.35
C ILE A 33 -1.71 7.41 5.54
N VAL A 34 -0.97 7.52 4.44
CA VAL A 34 0.49 7.64 4.44
C VAL A 34 0.88 8.94 3.77
N GLU A 35 1.85 9.63 4.36
CA GLU A 35 2.45 10.81 3.73
C GLU A 35 3.53 10.35 2.75
N LEU A 36 3.48 10.87 1.52
CA LEU A 36 4.45 10.55 0.48
C LEU A 36 5.32 11.78 0.19
N GLY A 37 6.50 11.80 0.79
CA GLY A 37 7.55 12.78 0.52
C GLY A 37 8.63 12.25 -0.41
N MET A 38 9.70 13.04 -0.58
CA MET A 38 10.88 12.62 -1.36
C MET A 38 11.55 11.38 -0.75
N ASP A 39 11.69 11.34 0.57
CA ASP A 39 12.34 10.24 1.29
C ASP A 39 11.57 8.93 1.13
N GLU A 40 10.24 8.96 1.23
CA GLU A 40 9.37 7.81 1.00
C GLU A 40 9.39 7.38 -0.47
N GLY A 41 9.46 8.34 -1.41
CA GLY A 41 9.64 8.06 -2.82
C GLY A 41 10.95 7.30 -3.11
N LEU A 42 12.06 7.70 -2.50
CA LEU A 42 13.34 7.00 -2.62
C LEU A 42 13.29 5.61 -1.99
N LYS A 43 12.65 5.45 -0.82
CA LYS A 43 12.45 4.13 -0.20
C LYS A 43 11.62 3.20 -1.08
N LEU A 44 10.54 3.70 -1.68
CA LEU A 44 9.73 2.94 -2.64
C LEU A 44 10.52 2.51 -3.86
N LEU A 45 11.33 3.41 -4.42
CA LEU A 45 12.18 3.09 -5.56
C LEU A 45 13.19 2.00 -5.20
N LEU A 46 13.88 2.13 -4.06
CA LEU A 46 14.85 1.14 -3.61
C LEU A 46 14.18 -0.23 -3.39
N ALA A 47 13.05 -0.25 -2.68
CA ALA A 47 12.28 -1.47 -2.42
C ALA A 47 11.77 -2.11 -3.73
N SER A 48 11.41 -1.33 -4.75
CA SER A 48 10.98 -1.86 -6.06
C SER A 48 12.06 -2.64 -6.81
N LEU A 49 13.33 -2.37 -6.53
CA LEU A 49 14.46 -3.07 -7.14
C LEU A 49 14.84 -4.35 -6.37
N GLN A 50 14.41 -4.48 -5.13
CA GLN A 50 14.88 -5.50 -4.19
C GLN A 50 13.78 -6.46 -3.75
N SER A 51 12.52 -6.05 -3.85
CA SER A 51 11.38 -6.76 -3.27
C SER A 51 10.18 -6.83 -4.21
N LYS A 52 9.34 -7.81 -3.93
CA LYS A 52 8.04 -8.06 -4.57
C LYS A 52 6.86 -7.58 -3.72
N THR A 53 7.14 -7.03 -2.53
CA THR A 53 6.16 -6.54 -1.55
C THR A 53 6.47 -5.09 -1.16
N VAL A 54 6.68 -4.26 -2.18
CA VAL A 54 7.22 -2.90 -2.05
C VAL A 54 6.41 -2.01 -1.10
N LEU A 55 5.08 -2.02 -1.22
CA LEU A 55 4.21 -1.19 -0.39
C LEU A 55 4.17 -1.69 1.05
N THR A 56 4.17 -3.01 1.23
CA THR A 56 4.23 -3.64 2.54
C THR A 56 5.55 -3.31 3.24
N ASP A 57 6.67 -3.45 2.54
CA ASP A 57 8.00 -3.26 3.11
C ASP A 57 8.24 -1.80 3.55
N VAL A 58 7.69 -0.84 2.81
CA VAL A 58 7.88 0.60 3.09
C VAL A 58 6.86 1.14 4.09
N PHE A 59 5.59 0.69 4.04
CA PHE A 59 4.50 1.32 4.79
C PHE A 59 3.83 0.43 5.85
N LEU A 60 3.97 -0.90 5.76
CA LEU A 60 3.32 -1.85 6.68
C LEU A 60 4.30 -2.53 7.65
N VAL A 61 5.61 -2.48 7.39
CA VAL A 61 6.62 -3.03 8.32
C VAL A 61 6.54 -2.30 9.65
N ASN A 62 6.25 -3.07 10.69
CA ASN A 62 6.12 -2.59 12.06
C ASN A 62 7.49 -2.11 12.55
N LYS A 63 7.65 -0.79 12.79
CA LYS A 63 8.87 -0.24 13.42
C LYS A 63 9.05 -0.70 14.88
N ASN A 64 8.11 -1.45 15.44
CA ASN A 64 8.10 -1.91 16.83
C ASN A 64 8.93 -3.19 17.10
N LEU A 65 9.85 -3.57 16.22
CA LEU A 65 10.79 -4.68 16.44
C LEU A 65 12.25 -4.22 16.60
N GLU A 66 12.48 -2.95 16.93
CA GLU A 66 13.73 -2.53 17.55
C GLU A 66 13.73 -3.00 19.02
N LEU A 67 14.23 -4.23 19.26
CA LEU A 67 14.67 -4.72 20.58
C LEU A 67 16.09 -4.21 20.88
#